data_AF-A0A0F9L9R3-F1
#
_entry.id   AF-A0A0F9L9R3-F1
#
_cell.length_a   1.000
_cell.length_b   1.000
_cell.length_c   1.000
_cell.angle_alpha   90.00
_cell.angle_beta   90.00
_cell.angle_gamma   90.00
#
_symmetry.space_group_name_H-M   'P 1'
#
loop_
_entity.id
_entity.type
_entity.pdbx_description
1 polymer ?
#
loop_
_entity_poly.entity_id
_entity_poly.type
_entity_poly.pdbx_seq_one_letter_code
_entity_poly.pdbx_strand_id
1 'polypeptide(L)'
;MGNKYCRRCQQNKSVADFYRNKDRVDGLQDWCKLCSSTLRLSAPGRYSQLIKRGERRGVKFNIPKEEFILWFNGQEHYCHYCGWQLKEYRNGNMQGLTIDRQNNDKPYVIGNIVLACRRCNTMKGSWLTEEQMLDAANRYFK
;
A
#
# COMPACT_ATOMS: atom_id res chain seq x y z
N MET A 1 -29.69 3.34 16.95
CA MET A 1 -28.33 2.90 16.55
C MET A 1 -28.45 1.48 16.01
N GLY A 2 -28.10 1.26 14.75
CA GLY A 2 -28.20 -0.07 14.12
C GLY A 2 -26.90 -0.85 14.22
N ASN A 3 -26.99 -2.18 14.24
CA ASN A 3 -25.85 -3.08 14.12
C ASN A 3 -25.91 -3.86 12.81
N LYS A 4 -24.75 -4.20 12.26
CA LYS A 4 -24.60 -5.07 11.09
C LYS A 4 -23.55 -6.14 11.37
N TYR A 5 -23.79 -7.34 10.88
CA TYR A 5 -22.86 -8.46 10.98
C TYR A 5 -21.75 -8.34 9.93
N CYS A 6 -20.48 -8.34 10.37
CA CYS A 6 -19.33 -8.37 9.49
C CYS A 6 -19.00 -9.80 9.07
N ARG A 7 -19.08 -10.11 7.76
CA ARG A 7 -18.82 -11.47 7.25
C ARG A 7 -17.36 -11.91 7.32
N ARG A 8 -16.42 -11.00 7.61
CA ARG A 8 -14.99 -11.30 7.66
C ARG A 8 -14.50 -11.65 9.06
N CYS A 9 -14.76 -10.80 10.06
CA CYS A 9 -14.39 -11.08 11.45
C CYS A 9 -15.51 -11.76 12.24
N GLN A 10 -16.67 -12.00 11.61
CA GLN A 10 -17.80 -12.73 12.18
C GLN A 10 -18.36 -12.09 13.46
N GLN A 11 -18.38 -10.75 13.51
CA GLN A 11 -18.87 -9.97 14.66
C GLN A 11 -19.96 -8.99 14.26
N ASN A 12 -20.94 -8.77 15.15
CA ASN A 12 -21.87 -7.65 15.07
C ASN A 12 -21.14 -6.36 15.45
N LYS A 13 -21.26 -5.34 14.59
CA LYS A 13 -20.63 -4.02 14.78
C LYS A 13 -21.65 -2.92 14.53
N SER A 14 -21.37 -1.72 15.00
CA SER A 14 -22.18 -0.55 14.67
C SER A 14 -22.21 -0.36 13.16
N VAL A 15 -23.35 0.04 12.59
CA VAL A 15 -23.43 0.43 11.16
C VAL A 15 -22.42 1.52 10.80
N ALA A 16 -22.00 2.34 11.76
CA ALA A 16 -20.95 3.35 11.59
C ALA A 16 -19.57 2.73 11.32
N ASP A 17 -19.36 1.45 11.65
CA ASP A 17 -18.13 0.71 11.40
C ASP A 17 -18.08 0.09 10.00
N PHE A 18 -19.01 0.41 9.11
CA PHE A 18 -19.03 -0.06 7.73
C PHE A 18 -18.90 1.12 6.75
N TYR A 19 -18.26 0.89 5.60
CA TYR A 19 -18.25 1.88 4.53
C TYR A 19 -19.59 1.85 3.79
N ARG A 20 -20.02 3.00 3.25
CA ARG A 20 -21.21 3.07 2.39
C ARG A 20 -20.98 2.30 1.10
N ASN A 21 -22.00 1.61 0.62
CA ASN A 21 -22.02 0.95 -0.68
C ASN A 21 -23.41 1.13 -1.30
N LYS A 22 -23.50 1.98 -2.33
CA LYS A 22 -24.75 2.31 -3.00
C LYS A 22 -25.34 1.14 -3.78
N ASP A 23 -24.54 0.12 -4.10
CA ASP A 23 -24.97 -1.03 -4.88
C ASP A 23 -25.62 -2.13 -4.00
N ARG A 24 -25.71 -1.91 -2.69
CA ARG A 24 -26.29 -2.86 -1.73
C ARG A 24 -27.60 -2.33 -1.18
N VAL A 25 -28.54 -3.26 -0.95
CA VAL A 25 -29.90 -2.96 -0.46
C VAL A 25 -29.88 -2.16 0.85
N ASP A 26 -28.97 -2.49 1.76
CA ASP A 26 -28.82 -1.81 3.05
C ASP A 26 -27.85 -0.60 3.01
N GLY A 27 -27.31 -0.28 1.83
CA GLY A 27 -26.40 0.84 1.64
C GLY A 27 -25.01 0.67 2.25
N LEU A 28 -24.64 -0.52 2.74
CA LEU A 28 -23.40 -0.76 3.49
C LEU A 28 -22.57 -1.91 2.92
N GLN A 29 -21.24 -1.82 3.07
CA GLN A 29 -20.33 -2.92 2.78
C GLN A 29 -20.55 -4.11 3.74
N ASP A 30 -20.20 -5.32 3.29
CA ASP A 30 -20.33 -6.55 4.11
C ASP A 30 -19.27 -6.70 5.19
N TRP A 31 -18.15 -6.00 5.04
CA TRP A 31 -17.02 -6.08 5.94
C TRP A 31 -16.85 -4.76 6.67
N CYS A 32 -16.53 -4.83 7.96
CA CYS A 32 -16.26 -3.63 8.72
C CYS A 32 -15.01 -2.90 8.18
N LYS A 33 -14.90 -1.62 8.51
CA LYS A 33 -13.80 -0.72 8.14
C LYS A 33 -12.45 -1.29 8.56
N LEU A 34 -12.38 -1.95 9.72
CA LEU A 34 -11.16 -2.59 10.20
C LEU A 34 -10.75 -3.74 9.28
N CYS A 35 -11.61 -4.73 9.04
CA CYS A 35 -11.33 -5.85 8.14
C CYS A 35 -10.96 -5.40 6.73
N SER A 36 -11.68 -4.40 6.20
CA SER A 36 -11.40 -3.82 4.89
C SER A 36 -10.02 -3.15 4.85
N SER A 37 -9.66 -2.42 5.90
CA SER A 37 -8.35 -1.79 6.05
C SER A 37 -7.23 -2.83 6.18
N THR A 38 -7.44 -3.89 6.97
CA THR A 38 -6.46 -4.98 7.14
C THR A 38 -6.21 -5.71 5.83
N LEU A 39 -7.27 -6.04 5.07
CA LEU A 39 -7.09 -6.64 3.74
C LEU A 39 -6.29 -5.69 2.83
N ARG A 40 -6.61 -4.39 2.82
CA ARG A 40 -5.90 -3.43 1.96
C ARG A 40 -4.41 -3.32 2.29
N LEU A 41 -4.01 -3.54 3.54
CA LEU A 41 -2.63 -3.44 4.01
C LEU A 41 -1.82 -4.73 3.83
N SER A 42 -2.49 -5.88 3.67
CA SER A 42 -1.81 -7.16 3.42
C SER A 42 -1.19 -7.22 2.02
N ALA A 43 -0.28 -8.18 1.80
CA ALA A 43 0.37 -8.36 0.49
C ALA A 43 -0.64 -8.50 -0.67
N PRO A 44 -1.69 -9.36 -0.60
CA PRO A 44 -2.69 -9.43 -1.67
C PRO A 44 -3.47 -8.12 -1.90
N GLY A 45 -3.74 -7.36 -0.83
CA GLY A 45 -4.39 -6.06 -0.95
C GLY A 45 -3.50 -5.04 -1.64
N ARG A 46 -2.22 -4.98 -1.27
CA ARG A 46 -1.22 -4.10 -1.90
C ARG A 46 -1.00 -4.46 -3.37
N TYR A 47 -0.91 -5.74 -3.69
CA TYR A 47 -0.85 -6.23 -5.06
C TYR A 47 -2.00 -5.68 -5.91
N SER A 48 -3.24 -5.87 -5.43
CA SER A 48 -4.45 -5.43 -6.12
C SER A 48 -4.48 -3.90 -6.32
N GLN A 49 -3.94 -3.14 -5.36
CA GLN A 49 -3.85 -1.69 -5.44
C GLN A 49 -2.79 -1.22 -6.44
N LEU A 50 -1.65 -1.93 -6.53
CA LEU A 50 -0.59 -1.60 -7.48
C LEU A 50 -1.01 -1.87 -8.92
N ILE A 51 -1.70 -2.98 -9.20
CA ILE A 51 -2.27 -3.25 -10.52
C ILE A 51 -3.18 -2.09 -10.97
N LYS A 52 -4.18 -1.75 -10.15
CA LYS A 52 -5.11 -0.64 -10.45
C LYS A 52 -4.40 0.70 -10.63
N ARG A 53 -3.32 0.93 -9.89
CA ARG A 53 -2.50 2.15 -10.01
C ARG A 53 -1.69 2.14 -11.31
N GLY A 54 -1.12 0.99 -11.68
CA GLY A 54 -0.39 0.78 -12.92
C GLY A 54 -1.27 1.02 -14.13
N GLU A 55 -2.44 0.37 -14.18
CA GLU A 55 -3.46 0.54 -15.22
C GLU A 55 -3.83 2.02 -15.43
N ARG A 56 -4.17 2.73 -14.34
CA ARG A 56 -4.52 4.17 -14.41
C ARG A 56 -3.40 5.04 -14.96
N ARG A 57 -2.14 4.62 -14.80
CA ARG A 57 -0.94 5.36 -15.21
C ARG A 57 -0.32 4.84 -16.51
N GLY A 58 -0.90 3.82 -17.15
CA GLY A 58 -0.30 3.17 -18.32
C GLY A 58 1.01 2.42 -18.02
N VAL A 59 1.25 2.03 -16.77
CA VAL A 59 2.47 1.31 -16.35
C VAL A 59 2.16 -0.18 -16.27
N LYS A 60 2.89 -0.99 -17.05
CA LYS A 60 2.75 -2.45 -17.05
C LYS A 60 3.11 -3.05 -15.69
N PHE A 61 2.36 -4.09 -15.31
CA PHE A 61 2.57 -4.83 -14.08
C PHE A 61 2.97 -6.27 -14.42
N ASN A 62 4.26 -6.58 -14.33
CA ASN A 62 4.86 -7.84 -14.77
C ASN A 62 5.37 -8.65 -13.58
N ILE A 63 4.54 -8.77 -12.54
CA ILE A 63 4.84 -9.60 -11.36
C ILE A 63 3.63 -10.52 -11.11
N PRO A 64 3.79 -11.85 -11.20
CA PRO A 64 2.82 -12.81 -10.71
C PRO A 64 2.42 -12.54 -9.26
N LYS A 65 1.17 -12.82 -8.91
CA LYS A 65 0.64 -12.51 -7.57
C LYS A 65 1.39 -13.24 -6.47
N GLU A 66 1.68 -14.50 -6.70
CA GLU A 66 2.37 -15.39 -5.77
C GLU A 66 3.80 -14.90 -5.54
N GLU A 67 4.51 -14.51 -6.61
CA GLU A 67 5.86 -13.94 -6.53
C GLU A 67 5.88 -12.62 -5.75
N PHE A 68 4.93 -11.73 -5.99
CA PHE A 68 4.81 -10.50 -5.21
C PHE A 68 4.56 -10.77 -3.72
N ILE A 69 3.69 -11.73 -3.40
CA ILE A 69 3.37 -12.08 -2.00
C ILE A 69 4.62 -12.63 -1.31
N LEU A 70 5.37 -13.52 -1.97
CA LEU A 70 6.64 -14.05 -1.47
C LEU A 70 7.65 -12.92 -1.25
N TRP A 71 7.84 -12.05 -2.25
CA TRP A 71 8.74 -10.89 -2.13
C TRP A 71 8.35 -10.00 -0.96
N PHE A 72 7.08 -9.62 -0.83
CA PHE A 72 6.59 -8.69 0.18
C PHE A 72 6.74 -9.27 1.59
N ASN A 73 6.33 -10.53 1.80
CA ASN A 73 6.40 -11.18 3.11
C ASN A 73 7.84 -11.50 3.53
N GLY A 74 8.78 -11.60 2.58
CA GLY A 74 10.20 -11.80 2.85
C GLY A 74 10.97 -10.53 3.20
N GLN A 75 10.33 -9.35 3.20
CA GLN A 75 11.01 -8.10 3.55
C GLN A 75 11.03 -7.85 5.06
N GLU A 76 12.11 -7.23 5.54
CA GLU A 76 12.22 -6.76 6.94
C GLU A 76 11.49 -5.43 7.20
N HIS A 77 10.77 -4.91 6.20
CA HIS A 77 10.00 -3.66 6.26
C HIS A 77 10.81 -2.41 6.63
N TYR A 78 12.01 -2.24 6.07
CA TYR A 78 12.75 -0.97 6.13
C TYR A 78 12.54 -0.14 4.86
N CYS A 79 12.63 1.18 4.98
CA CYS A 79 12.65 2.08 3.84
C CYS A 79 13.98 1.95 3.10
N HIS A 80 13.94 1.61 1.81
CA HIS A 80 15.12 1.54 0.93
C HIS A 80 15.95 2.84 0.94
N TYR A 81 15.28 3.99 0.99
CA TYR A 81 15.94 5.29 0.89
C TYR A 81 16.52 5.79 2.21
N CYS A 82 15.68 5.93 3.25
CA CYS A 82 16.11 6.52 4.52
C CYS A 82 16.45 5.48 5.60
N GLY A 83 16.29 4.18 5.34
CA GLY A 83 16.63 3.11 6.30
C GLY A 83 15.72 3.03 7.53
N TRP A 84 14.66 3.85 7.63
CA TRP A 84 13.75 3.79 8.77
C TRP A 84 12.86 2.56 8.73
N GLN A 85 12.62 1.96 9.89
CA GLN A 85 11.67 0.88 10.06
C GLN A 85 10.25 1.37 9.72
N LEU A 86 9.61 0.70 8.78
CA LEU A 86 8.27 1.04 8.31
C LEU A 86 7.25 0.40 9.24
N LYS A 87 6.44 1.24 9.89
CA LYS A 87 5.29 0.78 10.67
C LYS A 87 4.06 0.65 9.77
N GLU A 88 3.25 -0.35 10.03
CA GLU A 88 1.96 -0.51 9.36
C GLU A 88 0.92 0.48 9.90
N TYR A 89 0.92 1.77 9.51
CA TYR A 89 -0.19 2.67 9.91
C TYR A 89 -0.59 3.77 8.91
N ARG A 90 -1.84 4.22 9.10
CA ARG A 90 -2.77 5.00 8.24
C ARG A 90 -2.35 6.44 7.91
N ASN A 91 -3.18 7.06 7.06
CA ASN A 91 -3.24 8.47 6.65
C ASN A 91 -2.45 9.45 7.54
N GLY A 92 -1.53 10.19 6.92
CA GLY A 92 -0.70 11.20 7.59
C GLY A 92 0.65 10.67 8.06
N ASN A 93 0.82 9.35 8.24
CA ASN A 93 2.11 8.80 8.63
C ASN A 93 3.14 8.91 7.49
N MET A 94 4.12 9.80 7.67
CA MET A 94 5.26 9.98 6.76
C MET A 94 6.16 8.73 6.67
N GLN A 95 6.14 7.88 7.70
CA GLN A 95 6.89 6.63 7.82
C GLN A 95 6.06 5.41 7.35
N GLY A 96 4.85 5.63 6.83
CA GLY A 96 3.97 4.54 6.39
C GLY A 96 4.53 3.79 5.17
N LEU A 97 4.41 2.45 5.19
CA LEU A 97 4.91 1.58 4.13
C LEU A 97 4.20 1.82 2.80
N THR A 98 4.99 2.14 1.78
CA THR A 98 4.61 2.20 0.37
C THR A 98 5.51 1.28 -0.45
N ILE A 99 5.15 1.06 -1.72
CA ILE A 99 5.97 0.35 -2.70
C ILE A 99 6.29 1.35 -3.80
N ASP A 100 7.58 1.61 -3.98
CA ASP A 100 8.09 2.53 -4.98
C ASP A 100 8.73 1.76 -6.15
N ARG A 101 8.75 2.38 -7.32
CA ARG A 101 9.54 1.90 -8.45
C ARG A 101 10.88 2.64 -8.44
N GLN A 102 11.99 1.92 -8.34
CA GLN A 102 13.34 2.51 -8.34
C GLN A 102 13.52 3.38 -9.59
N ASN A 103 13.21 2.82 -10.77
CA ASN A 103 13.14 3.53 -12.03
C ASN A 103 11.68 3.66 -12.50
N ASN A 104 11.23 4.91 -12.71
CA ASN A 104 9.86 5.22 -13.11
C ASN A 104 9.53 4.94 -14.58
N ASP A 105 10.55 4.79 -15.43
CA ASP A 105 10.40 4.44 -16.86
C ASP A 105 10.28 2.92 -17.06
N LYS A 106 10.61 2.14 -16.02
CA LYS A 106 10.49 0.67 -16.02
C LYS A 106 9.13 0.21 -15.47
N PRO A 107 8.64 -0.97 -15.91
CA PRO A 107 7.43 -1.57 -15.39
C PRO A 107 7.60 -2.01 -13.93
N TYR A 108 6.51 -2.44 -13.30
CA TYR A 108 6.61 -3.20 -12.05
C TYR A 108 7.19 -4.58 -12.36
N VAL A 109 8.41 -4.84 -11.88
CA VAL A 109 9.11 -6.13 -11.84
C VAL A 109 9.83 -6.22 -10.48
N ILE A 110 10.10 -7.42 -9.96
CA ILE A 110 10.73 -7.58 -8.63
C ILE A 110 12.01 -6.76 -8.49
N GLY A 111 12.88 -6.77 -9.51
CA GLY A 111 14.13 -5.99 -9.52
C GLY A 111 13.99 -4.49 -9.79
N ASN A 112 12.78 -3.94 -9.79
CA ASN A 112 12.54 -2.49 -9.93
C ASN A 112 11.61 -1.95 -8.84
N ILE A 113 11.22 -2.78 -7.86
CA ILE A 113 10.35 -2.36 -6.76
C ILE A 113 11.07 -2.44 -5.43
N VAL A 114 10.82 -1.45 -4.58
CA VAL A 114 11.37 -1.38 -3.23
C VAL A 114 10.32 -0.95 -2.23
N LEU A 115 10.53 -1.32 -0.97
CA LEU A 115 9.78 -0.72 0.13
C LEU A 115 10.28 0.70 0.38
N ALA A 116 9.36 1.64 0.50
CA ALA A 116 9.68 3.03 0.79
C ALA A 116 8.67 3.63 1.74
N CYS A 117 9.12 4.54 2.62
CA CYS A 117 8.18 5.36 3.38
C CYS A 117 7.46 6.36 2.47
N ARG A 118 6.28 6.83 2.88
CA ARG A 118 5.53 7.84 2.13
C ARG A 118 6.35 9.10 1.88
N ARG A 119 7.16 9.55 2.86
CA ARG A 119 8.02 10.74 2.72
C ARG A 119 8.98 10.61 1.56
N CYS A 120 9.79 9.54 1.54
CA CYS A 120 10.79 9.33 0.49
C CYS A 120 10.13 9.10 -0.88
N ASN A 121 9.10 8.27 -0.97
CA ASN A 121 8.39 8.03 -2.23
C ASN A 121 7.77 9.32 -2.79
N THR A 122 7.22 10.18 -1.92
CA THR A 122 6.68 11.48 -2.33
C THR A 122 7.78 12.43 -2.79
N MET A 123 8.91 12.49 -2.09
CA MET A 123 10.03 13.37 -2.46
C MET A 123 10.71 12.94 -3.76
N LYS A 124 10.87 11.62 -3.97
CA LYS A 124 11.40 11.08 -5.23
C LYS A 124 10.52 11.44 -6.42
N GLY A 125 9.21 11.25 -6.24
CA GLY A 125 8.23 11.52 -7.28
C GLY A 125 8.59 10.84 -8.60
N SER A 126 8.36 11.54 -9.71
CA SER A 126 8.83 11.15 -11.04
C SER A 126 10.09 11.90 -11.47
N TRP A 127 10.64 12.77 -10.63
CA TRP A 127 11.68 13.73 -11.01
C TRP A 127 13.06 13.42 -10.42
N LEU A 128 13.16 12.60 -9.37
CA LEU A 128 14.45 12.08 -8.89
C LEU A 128 14.68 10.65 -9.34
N THR A 129 15.94 10.36 -9.69
CA THR A 129 16.43 8.99 -9.82
C THR A 129 16.50 8.31 -8.45
N GLU A 130 16.68 6.99 -8.45
CA GLU A 130 16.94 6.24 -7.22
C GLU A 130 18.16 6.81 -6.46
N GLU A 131 19.26 7.04 -7.17
CA GLU A 131 20.52 7.55 -6.60
C GLU A 131 20.35 8.94 -5.98
N GLN A 132 19.68 9.85 -6.69
CA GLN A 132 19.39 11.19 -6.17
C GLN A 132 18.50 11.14 -4.93
N MET A 133 17.53 10.22 -4.88
CA MET A 133 16.70 10.04 -3.70
C MET A 133 17.49 9.43 -2.52
N LEU A 134 18.40 8.49 -2.78
CA LEU A 134 19.30 7.94 -1.76
C LEU A 134 20.18 9.03 -1.15
N ASP A 135 20.81 9.86 -1.98
CA ASP A 135 21.63 11.00 -1.54
C ASP A 135 20.81 12.00 -0.72
N ALA A 136 19.63 12.40 -1.22
CA ALA A 136 18.78 13.34 -0.51
C ALA A 136 18.24 12.77 0.82
N ALA A 137 17.90 11.48 0.87
CA ALA A 137 17.53 10.83 2.13
C ALA A 137 18.69 10.83 3.14
N ASN A 138 19.91 10.57 2.68
CA ASN A 138 21.10 10.59 3.54
C ASN A 138 21.35 11.98 4.13
N ARG A 139 21.12 13.04 3.35
CA ARG A 139 21.36 14.43 3.78
C ARG A 139 20.30 14.98 4.72
N TYR A 140 19.02 14.63 4.52
CA TYR A 140 17.92 15.33 5.16
C TYR A 140 17.04 14.47 6.08
N PHE A 141 17.11 13.14 5.95
CA PHE A 141 16.12 12.24 6.56
C PHE A 141 16.71 11.17 7.49
N LYS A 142 18.02 10.91 7.41
CA LYS A 142 18.73 10.04 8.34
C LYS A 142 19.28 10.88 9.49
#